data_AF-A0A8S2W3X9-F1
#
_entry.id   AF-A0A8S2W3X9-F1
#
_cell.length_a   1.000
_cell.length_b   1.000
_cell.length_c   1.000
_cell.angle_alpha   90.00
_cell.angle_beta   90.00
_cell.angle_gamma   90.00
#
_symmetry.space_group_name_H-M   'P 1'
#
loop_
_entity.id
_entity.type
_entity.pdbx_description
1 polymer ?
#
loop_
_entity_poly.entity_id
_entity_poly.type
_entity_poly.pdbx_seq_one_letter_code
_entity_poly.pdbx_strand_id
1 'polypeptide(L)'
;FDGSGVYRNWHYEPKWKTTTGWYHADQNPDLKPDRCCVQGFVSLTNQNETTGGLIVFPYTHLRFHELKNQARRPNDFVAVPSTHSILDRGKA
;
A
#
# COMPACT_ATOMS: atom_id res chain seq x y z
N PHE A 1 4.21 -15.69 7.43
CA PHE A 1 3.65 -14.54 6.70
C PHE A 1 3.04 -15.17 5.48
N ASP A 2 1.74 -15.49 5.51
CA ASP A 2 1.13 -16.31 4.47
C ASP A 2 -0.27 -15.75 4.23
N GLY A 3 -0.34 -14.76 3.33
CA GLY A 3 -1.58 -14.11 2.93
C GLY A 3 -1.61 -14.00 1.42
N SER A 4 -2.76 -14.29 0.82
CA SER A 4 -2.99 -14.11 -0.61
C SER A 4 -4.03 -12.99 -0.80
N GLY A 5 -3.64 -11.94 -1.52
CA GLY A 5 -4.57 -10.92 -1.98
C GLY A 5 -5.26 -11.41 -3.26
N VAL A 6 -6.56 -11.69 -3.17
CA VAL A 6 -7.37 -12.10 -4.34
C VAL A 6 -8.28 -10.96 -4.74
N TYR A 7 -8.16 -10.54 -6.01
CA TYR A 7 -9.05 -9.55 -6.61
C TYR A 7 -10.00 -10.23 -7.59
N ARG A 8 -11.26 -9.78 -7.62
CA ARG A 8 -12.25 -10.30 -8.55
C ARG A 8 -11.93 -9.86 -9.98
N ASN A 9 -12.19 -10.73 -10.96
CA ASN A 9 -12.00 -10.39 -12.37
C ASN A 9 -13.04 -9.36 -12.84
N TRP A 10 -12.68 -8.09 -12.83
CA TRP A 10 -13.56 -6.99 -13.19
C TRP A 10 -13.96 -6.97 -14.67
N HIS A 11 -13.26 -7.70 -15.56
CA HIS A 11 -13.69 -7.87 -16.95
C HIS A 11 -14.98 -8.68 -17.07
N TYR A 12 -15.24 -9.58 -16.12
CA TYR A 12 -16.50 -10.34 -16.06
C TYR A 12 -17.65 -9.46 -15.54
N GLU A 13 -17.38 -8.62 -14.55
CA GLU A 13 -18.37 -7.75 -13.91
C GLU A 13 -17.73 -6.39 -13.56
N PRO A 14 -17.99 -5.33 -14.36
CA PRO A 14 -17.33 -4.04 -14.25
C PRO A 14 -17.44 -3.38 -12.87
N LYS A 15 -18.52 -3.64 -12.11
CA LYS A 15 -18.70 -3.07 -10.76
C LYS A 15 -17.67 -3.58 -9.74
N TRP A 16 -16.89 -4.61 -10.08
CA TRP A 16 -15.83 -5.14 -9.23
C TRP A 16 -14.50 -4.41 -9.37
N LYS A 17 -14.39 -3.48 -10.33
CA LYS A 17 -13.18 -2.67 -10.50
C LYS A 17 -12.89 -1.93 -9.19
N THR A 18 -11.70 -2.17 -8.64
CA THR A 18 -11.25 -1.52 -7.41
C THR A 18 -11.18 -0.02 -7.63
N THR A 19 -11.75 0.75 -6.70
CA THR A 19 -11.59 2.20 -6.67
C THR A 19 -10.18 2.54 -6.19
N THR A 20 -9.59 3.59 -6.76
CA THR A 20 -8.25 4.06 -6.38
C THR A 20 -8.22 4.59 -4.95
N GLY A 21 -7.02 4.81 -4.38
CA GLY A 21 -6.87 5.68 -3.22
C GLY A 21 -6.73 4.99 -1.87
N TRP A 22 -6.36 3.71 -1.83
CA TRP A 22 -5.99 3.04 -0.58
C TRP A 22 -4.47 3.05 -0.35
N TYR A 23 -3.89 4.24 -0.22
CA TYR A 23 -2.50 4.37 0.17
C TYR A 23 -2.33 3.93 1.62
N HIS A 24 -1.33 3.09 1.88
CA HIS A 24 -1.05 2.60 3.22
C HIS A 24 0.40 2.15 3.35
N ALA A 25 0.84 2.01 4.60
CA ALA A 25 2.01 1.23 4.97
C ALA A 25 1.54 0.02 5.79
N ASP A 26 2.04 -1.17 5.46
CA ASP A 26 1.64 -2.42 6.14
C ASP A 26 2.19 -2.57 7.57
N GLN A 27 3.07 -1.65 7.97
CA GLN A 27 3.62 -1.59 9.32
C GLN A 27 3.23 -0.27 9.97
N ASN A 28 2.89 -0.35 11.26
CA ASN A 28 2.61 0.78 12.11
C ASN A 28 3.90 1.28 12.79
N PRO A 29 4.38 2.50 12.50
CA PRO A 29 5.60 3.05 13.10
C PRO A 29 5.48 3.35 14.60
N ASP A 30 4.25 3.46 15.12
CA ASP A 30 4.01 3.66 16.56
C ASP A 30 4.15 2.34 17.33
N LEU A 31 3.81 1.20 16.71
CA LEU A 31 3.90 -0.12 17.34
C LEU A 31 5.22 -0.85 17.03
N LYS A 32 5.79 -0.60 15.86
CA LYS A 32 6.94 -1.34 15.30
C LYS A 32 7.96 -0.36 14.68
N PRO A 33 8.52 0.59 15.45
CA PRO A 33 9.38 1.64 14.91
C PRO A 33 10.65 1.11 14.20
N ASP A 34 11.24 0.04 14.74
CA ASP A 34 12.55 -0.48 14.30
C ASP A 34 12.45 -1.87 13.64
N ARG A 35 11.22 -2.37 13.41
CA ARG A 35 11.05 -3.67 12.78
C ARG A 35 11.43 -3.59 11.32
N CYS A 36 12.47 -4.32 10.95
CA CYS A 36 12.85 -4.53 9.56
C CYS A 36 12.09 -5.76 9.01
N CYS A 37 11.36 -5.56 7.92
CA CYS A 37 10.70 -6.64 7.20
C CYS A 37 10.75 -6.38 5.69
N VAL A 38 10.75 -7.47 4.92
CA VAL A 38 10.65 -7.43 3.46
C VAL A 38 9.32 -8.04 3.07
N GLN A 39 8.57 -7.33 2.23
CA GLN A 39 7.33 -7.82 1.64
C GLN A 39 7.58 -8.17 0.17
N GLY A 40 7.20 -9.38 -0.22
CA GLY A 40 7.22 -9.83 -1.61
C GLY A 40 5.86 -9.67 -2.28
N PHE A 41 5.86 -9.35 -3.57
CA PHE A 41 4.68 -9.40 -4.42
C PHE A 41 5.00 -10.28 -5.63
N VAL A 42 4.13 -11.26 -5.89
CA VAL A 42 4.21 -12.15 -7.04
C VAL A 42 2.88 -12.06 -7.76
N SER A 43 2.87 -11.57 -9.01
CA SER A 43 1.65 -11.60 -9.81
C SER A 43 1.47 -12.99 -10.44
N LEU A 44 0.25 -13.51 -10.34
CA LEU A 44 -0.13 -14.80 -10.97
C LEU A 44 -0.54 -14.64 -12.42
N THR A 45 -0.78 -13.40 -12.86
CA THR A 45 -1.13 -13.02 -14.23
C THR A 45 -0.25 -11.86 -14.67
N ASN A 46 -0.15 -11.64 -15.99
CA ASN A 46 0.59 -10.49 -16.53
C ASN A 46 0.01 -9.18 -15.99
N GLN A 47 0.89 -8.24 -15.64
CA GLN A 47 0.52 -6.91 -15.16
C GLN A 47 1.10 -5.84 -16.08
N ASN A 48 0.32 -4.80 -16.34
CA ASN A 48 0.69 -3.57 -17.04
C ASN A 48 -0.11 -2.39 -16.47
N GLU A 49 0.10 -1.19 -17.01
CA GLU A 49 -0.54 0.05 -16.57
C GLU A 49 -2.08 0.05 -16.66
N THR A 50 -2.66 -0.84 -17.48
CA THR A 50 -4.11 -0.98 -17.66
C THR A 50 -4.75 -2.08 -16.82
N THR A 51 -3.98 -3.09 -16.42
CA THR A 51 -4.47 -4.22 -15.61
C THR A 51 -4.35 -4.01 -14.11
N GLY A 52 -3.57 -3.00 -13.69
CA GLY A 52 -3.21 -2.74 -12.30
C GLY A 52 -1.93 -3.48 -11.87
N GLY A 53 -1.62 -3.39 -10.58
CA GLY A 53 -0.45 -4.02 -9.97
C GLY A 53 -0.06 -3.37 -8.63
N LEU A 54 1.14 -3.68 -8.16
CA LEU A 54 1.74 -3.01 -7.01
C LEU A 54 2.42 -1.71 -7.47
N ILE A 55 1.96 -0.58 -6.93
CA ILE A 55 2.60 0.74 -7.11
C ILE A 55 3.25 1.13 -5.78
N VAL A 56 4.54 1.46 -5.83
CA VAL A 56 5.30 1.92 -4.66
C VAL A 56 5.84 3.32 -4.91
N PHE A 57 5.78 4.19 -3.90
CA PHE A 57 6.32 5.53 -3.98
C PHE A 57 7.81 5.49 -3.61
N PRO A 58 8.73 5.88 -4.52
CA PRO A 58 10.16 5.82 -4.25
C PRO A 58 10.56 6.57 -2.97
N TYR A 59 11.52 6.02 -2.23
CA TYR A 59 12.14 6.61 -1.02
C TYR A 59 11.21 6.87 0.18
N THR A 60 9.91 6.59 0.09
CA THR A 60 8.97 6.80 1.20
C THR A 60 9.29 5.95 2.43
N HIS A 61 9.93 4.79 2.27
CA HIS A 61 10.41 3.94 3.37
C HIS A 61 11.48 4.62 4.25
N LEU A 62 12.27 5.56 3.70
CA LEU A 62 13.26 6.33 4.48
C LEU A 62 12.59 7.36 5.40
N ARG A 63 11.34 7.71 5.09
CA ARG A 63 10.50 8.67 5.80
C ARG A 63 9.41 7.98 6.63
N PHE A 64 9.53 6.67 6.87
CA PHE A 64 8.50 5.86 7.55
C PHE A 64 8.07 6.42 8.91
N HIS A 65 9.01 7.00 9.66
CA HIS A 65 8.74 7.63 10.96
C HIS A 65 7.81 8.86 10.87
N GLU A 66 7.65 9.49 9.70
CA GLU A 66 6.72 10.61 9.50
C GLU A 66 5.25 10.16 9.55
N LEU A 67 4.99 8.85 9.41
CA LEU A 67 3.65 8.27 9.54
C LEU A 67 3.23 8.06 11.00
N LYS A 68 4.10 8.39 11.97
CA LYS A 68 3.72 8.42 13.39
C LYS A 68 2.54 9.37 13.59
N ASN A 69 1.62 9.03 14.48
CA ASN A 69 0.36 9.74 14.72
C ASN A 69 -0.68 9.65 13.57
N GLN A 70 -0.35 9.07 12.41
CA GLN A 70 -1.38 8.70 11.40
C GLN A 70 -2.10 7.41 11.80
N ALA A 71 -1.47 6.57 12.62
CA ALA A 71 -2.07 5.38 13.19
C ALA A 71 -3.12 5.75 14.26
N ARG A 72 -4.31 6.19 13.82
CA ARG A 72 -5.43 6.52 14.73
C ARG A 72 -5.95 5.32 15.54
N ARG A 73 -5.46 4.10 15.28
CA ARG A 73 -5.87 2.83 15.91
C ARG A 73 -4.64 1.93 16.09
N PRO A 74 -4.66 0.97 17.04
CA PRO A 74 -3.61 -0.03 17.22
C PRO A 74 -3.65 -1.11 16.12
N ASN A 75 -3.84 -0.70 14.88
CA ASN A 75 -3.79 -1.59 13.73
C ASN A 75 -2.34 -1.80 13.31
N ASP A 76 -2.06 -2.95 12.71
CA ASP A 76 -0.73 -3.26 12.19
C ASP A 76 -0.36 -2.44 10.94
N PHE A 77 -1.36 -2.00 10.17
CA PHE A 77 -1.17 -1.12 9.02
C PHE A 77 -1.62 0.32 9.33
N VAL A 78 -1.11 1.27 8.56
CA VAL A 78 -1.47 2.69 8.61
C VAL A 78 -1.97 3.15 7.26
N ALA A 79 -3.22 3.59 7.20
CA ALA A 79 -3.76 4.28 6.02
C ALA A 79 -3.13 5.67 5.91
N VAL A 80 -2.69 6.03 4.71
CA VAL A 80 -2.05 7.31 4.41
C VAL A 80 -3.01 8.15 3.57
N PRO A 81 -3.41 9.36 4.02
CA PRO A 81 -4.22 10.24 3.20
C PRO A 81 -3.53 10.57 1.87
N SER A 82 -4.28 10.66 0.77
CA SER A 82 -3.73 11.05 -0.54
C SER A 82 -3.11 12.45 -0.54
N THR A 83 -3.45 13.29 0.43
CA THR A 83 -2.90 14.64 0.66
C THR A 83 -1.67 14.66 1.55
N HIS A 84 -1.18 13.51 2.03
CA HIS A 84 -0.03 13.45 2.91
C HIS A 84 1.27 13.74 2.15
N SER A 85 2.11 14.64 2.67
CA SER A 85 3.33 15.12 2.01
C SER A 85 4.43 14.07 1.80
N ILE A 86 4.24 12.87 2.35
CA ILE A 86 5.11 11.73 2.08
C ILE A 86 4.94 11.26 0.63
N LEU A 87 3.78 11.50 0.02
CA LEU A 87 3.45 11.11 -1.35
C LEU A 87 3.91 12.15 -2.39
N ASP A 88 4.12 13.42 -2.01
CA ASP A 88 4.42 14.55 -2.91
C ASP A 88 5.63 14.34 -3.84
N ARG A 89 6.58 13.48 -3.44
CA ARG A 89 7.81 13.21 -4.22
C ARG A 89 7.76 11.91 -5.02
N GLY A 90 6.77 11.05 -4.79
CA GLY A 90 6.52 9.92 -5.68
C GLY A 90 5.45 10.33 -6.67
N LYS A 91 5.87 10.78 -7.85
CA LYS A 91 4.94 10.82 -8.98
C LYS A 91 4.63 9.37 -9.34
N ALA A 92 3.39 8.94 -9.15
CA ALA A 92 2.89 7.71 -9.77
C ALA A 92 2.69 7.95 -11.27
#